data_AF-A0A7J8VKP7-F1
#
_entry.id   AF-A0A7J8VKP7-F1
#
_cell.length_a   1.000
_cell.length_b   1.000
_cell.length_c   1.000
_cell.angle_alpha   90.00
_cell.angle_beta   90.00
_cell.angle_gamma   90.00
#
_symmetry.space_group_name_H-M   'P 1'
#
loop_
_entity.id
_entity.type
_entity.pdbx_description
1 polymer ?
#
loop_
_entity_poly.entity_id
_entity_poly.type
_entity_poly.pdbx_seq_one_letter_code
_entity_poly.pdbx_strand_id
1 'polypeptide(L)'
;MEHSVPLPMSAPSLGEQACIAPSPLPVTVIQKLQAILGRLIANNRLEKCITIYVEVRSSNVRASLKALDLDYLEISISEFNNVQSIEGYIEQWGKHLEFAVKHLFEAEFNLCNDVFERIGLDVWMGCFAKIAAQAGILAFLQFGKTITESKKEPIKLLKLLDIFASLNKLRLDFNRLFGGAACIEIQNLTRDLIKRVIDGAAEIFWEIFGQVELQRQSPPPQDGSIPKLVSSITDYCNKLLGDDYRPILTQVLVIHQSWKHKKFQEMILVNEVSKIIKAVDLNLDTWMKAYGDTTLSCLFAMNCHWHLYKDLKGTKVGELMGDSWLKEHEQYKEYYSAVFFRESWAKLPVHLSREGLIMFSGGRASARDLVKKRLKTFNEAFDEMYRKQSGWVIPERDLREKTCQLIVQTVLPVYRSYMQTYGPLVEQDASSSKYAKYTVQGLEQMLLSLFLPRRERYGSFKGRPTGSKIDNGVDLRRTASAVA
;
A
#
# COMPACT_ATOMS: atom_id res chain seq x y z
N MET A 1 19.29 -1.48 -53.41
CA MET A 1 18.74 -2.58 -52.61
C MET A 1 19.85 -3.08 -51.69
N GLU A 2 19.50 -3.28 -50.42
CA GLU A 2 20.24 -4.04 -49.38
C GLU A 2 21.58 -3.51 -48.85
N HIS A 3 21.52 -2.51 -47.94
CA HIS A 3 22.54 -2.31 -46.89
C HIS A 3 21.91 -2.05 -45.52
N SER A 4 20.79 -2.72 -45.23
CA SER A 4 20.18 -2.78 -43.90
C SER A 4 20.58 -4.11 -43.27
N VAL A 5 21.68 -4.14 -42.53
CA VAL A 5 22.04 -5.29 -41.71
C VAL A 5 21.61 -4.96 -40.27
N PRO A 6 20.60 -5.65 -39.71
CA PRO A 6 20.30 -5.56 -38.29
C PRO A 6 21.51 -6.08 -37.51
N LEU A 7 21.77 -5.50 -36.34
CA LEU A 7 22.70 -6.12 -35.38
C LEU A 7 22.22 -7.56 -35.11
N PRO A 8 23.11 -8.55 -35.11
CA PRO A 8 22.71 -9.95 -34.96
C PRO A 8 22.11 -10.18 -33.58
N MET A 9 20.83 -10.53 -33.55
CA MET A 9 20.18 -11.15 -32.40
C MET A 9 20.36 -12.66 -32.54
N SER A 10 21.13 -13.25 -31.64
CA SER A 10 21.26 -14.70 -31.54
C SER A 10 19.90 -15.31 -31.18
N ALA A 11 19.44 -16.30 -31.94
CA ALA A 11 18.30 -17.14 -31.56
C ALA A 11 18.64 -18.01 -30.32
N PRO A 12 17.66 -18.45 -29.53
CA PRO A 12 17.89 -18.96 -28.19
C PRO A 12 18.40 -20.40 -28.24
N SER A 13 19.65 -20.63 -27.84
CA SER A 13 20.08 -21.91 -27.30
C SER A 13 20.33 -21.72 -25.80
N LEU A 14 19.66 -22.54 -25.00
CA LEU A 14 19.68 -22.52 -23.55
C LEU A 14 21.10 -22.38 -22.96
N GLY A 15 21.22 -21.45 -22.01
CA GLY A 15 22.20 -21.51 -20.93
C GLY A 15 23.43 -20.66 -21.11
N GLU A 16 23.56 -19.66 -20.23
CA GLU A 16 24.79 -18.97 -19.80
C GLU A 16 25.25 -17.67 -20.49
N GLN A 17 25.59 -16.74 -19.58
CA GLN A 17 26.45 -15.55 -19.63
C GLN A 17 26.11 -14.37 -20.56
N ALA A 18 25.68 -13.29 -19.91
CA ALA A 18 25.55 -11.93 -20.41
C ALA A 18 26.84 -11.43 -21.08
N CYS A 19 26.74 -11.05 -22.36
CA CYS A 19 27.85 -10.50 -23.13
C CYS A 19 27.97 -8.99 -22.88
N ILE A 20 29.09 -8.60 -22.25
CA ILE A 20 29.48 -7.22 -21.95
C ILE A 20 29.88 -6.51 -23.26
N ALA A 21 29.31 -5.33 -23.52
CA ALA A 21 29.49 -4.59 -24.77
C ALA A 21 30.87 -3.90 -24.91
N PRO A 22 31.59 -4.09 -26.04
CA PRO A 22 32.63 -3.19 -26.54
C PRO A 22 32.11 -2.33 -27.71
N SER A 23 32.85 -1.30 -28.12
CA SER A 23 32.43 -0.33 -29.15
C SER A 23 32.04 -0.97 -30.49
N PRO A 24 31.03 -0.44 -31.23
CA PRO A 24 30.30 -1.21 -32.24
C PRO A 24 30.95 -1.25 -33.63
N LEU A 25 31.98 -0.44 -33.90
CA LEU A 25 32.59 -0.32 -35.22
C LEU A 25 34.10 -0.55 -35.17
N PRO A 26 34.68 -1.36 -36.09
CA PRO A 26 36.12 -1.55 -36.17
C PRO A 26 36.85 -0.22 -36.36
N VAL A 27 38.02 -0.07 -35.73
CA VAL A 27 38.88 1.14 -35.83
C VAL A 27 39.15 1.52 -37.29
N THR A 28 39.32 0.54 -38.17
CA THR A 28 39.54 0.75 -39.60
C THR A 28 38.35 1.42 -40.30
N VAL A 29 37.12 1.19 -39.82
CA VAL A 29 35.91 1.84 -40.33
C VAL A 29 35.85 3.28 -39.84
N ILE A 30 36.18 3.53 -38.57
CA ILE A 30 36.24 4.89 -38.00
C ILE A 30 37.25 5.75 -38.76
N GLN A 31 38.45 5.22 -39.04
CA GLN A 31 39.47 5.92 -39.82
C GLN A 31 38.98 6.26 -41.24
N LYS A 32 38.24 5.35 -41.90
CA LYS A 32 37.62 5.62 -43.20
C LYS A 32 36.56 6.70 -43.10
N LEU A 33 35.71 6.69 -42.07
CA LEU A 33 34.70 7.72 -41.82
C LEU A 33 35.36 9.09 -41.61
N GLN A 34 36.41 9.17 -40.79
CA GLN A 34 37.18 10.41 -40.59
C GLN A 34 37.79 10.92 -41.91
N ALA A 35 38.33 10.05 -42.77
CA ALA A 35 38.87 10.43 -44.07
C ALA A 35 37.78 10.95 -45.03
N ILE A 36 36.60 10.32 -45.06
CA ILE A 36 35.44 10.79 -45.84
C ILE A 36 34.99 12.15 -45.32
N LEU A 37 34.90 12.29 -44.00
CA LEU A 37 34.49 13.51 -43.33
C LEU A 37 35.43 14.67 -43.67
N GLY A 38 36.76 14.45 -43.62
CA GLY A 38 37.76 15.43 -44.06
C GLY A 38 37.57 15.89 -45.50
N ARG A 39 37.26 14.97 -46.42
CA ARG A 39 36.94 15.33 -47.82
C ARG A 39 35.63 16.11 -47.95
N LEU A 40 34.61 15.79 -47.16
CA LEU A 40 33.33 16.50 -47.19
C LEU A 40 33.43 17.91 -46.60
N ILE A 41 34.25 18.11 -45.58
CA ILE A 41 34.57 19.43 -45.02
C ILE A 41 35.25 20.30 -46.07
N ALA A 42 36.26 19.77 -46.77
CA ALA A 42 36.96 20.49 -47.84
C ALA A 42 36.02 20.93 -48.99
N ASN A 43 34.87 20.28 -49.13
CA ASN A 43 33.84 20.60 -50.13
C ASN A 43 32.63 21.36 -49.55
N ASN A 44 32.72 21.92 -48.33
CA ASN A 44 31.64 22.65 -47.64
C ASN A 44 30.32 21.84 -47.50
N ARG A 45 30.41 20.51 -47.30
CA ARG A 45 29.24 19.62 -47.15
C ARG A 45 29.10 19.00 -45.76
N LEU A 46 29.67 19.64 -44.74
CA LEU A 46 29.68 19.14 -43.36
C LEU A 46 28.25 18.98 -42.78
N GLU A 47 27.38 19.98 -42.95
CA GLU A 47 26.01 19.93 -42.39
C GLU A 47 25.17 18.79 -42.96
N LYS A 48 25.29 18.52 -44.26
CA LYS A 48 24.62 17.38 -44.92
C LYS A 48 25.15 16.06 -44.37
N CYS A 49 26.47 15.96 -44.16
CA CYS A 49 27.08 14.77 -43.55
C CYS A 49 26.57 14.54 -42.12
N ILE A 50 26.52 15.59 -41.31
CA ILE A 50 26.00 15.52 -39.93
C ILE A 50 24.54 15.07 -39.93
N THR A 51 23.72 15.61 -40.83
CA THR A 51 22.29 15.26 -40.92
C THR A 51 22.11 13.78 -41.23
N ILE A 52 22.81 13.25 -42.24
CA ILE A 52 22.77 11.84 -42.62
C ILE A 52 23.31 10.96 -41.49
N TYR A 53 24.43 11.36 -40.87
CA TYR A 53 25.02 10.62 -39.76
C TYR A 53 24.04 10.49 -38.59
N VAL A 54 23.44 11.61 -38.16
CA VAL A 54 22.45 11.64 -37.08
C VAL A 54 21.24 10.77 -37.42
N GLU A 55 20.72 10.85 -38.64
CA GLU A 55 19.56 10.05 -39.09
C GLU A 55 19.84 8.55 -39.03
N VAL A 56 20.98 8.10 -39.59
CA VAL A 56 21.34 6.68 -39.63
C VAL A 56 21.62 6.16 -38.21
N ARG A 57 22.40 6.89 -37.42
CA ARG A 57 22.73 6.46 -36.05
C ARG A 57 21.51 6.47 -35.14
N SER A 58 20.65 7.50 -35.20
CA SER A 58 19.44 7.56 -34.38
C SER A 58 18.45 6.46 -34.74
N SER A 59 18.33 6.11 -36.03
CA SER A 59 17.51 4.99 -36.50
C SER A 59 18.00 3.64 -35.95
N ASN A 60 19.32 3.41 -35.94
CA ASN A 60 19.89 2.17 -35.41
C ASN A 60 19.65 2.01 -33.90
N VAL A 61 19.83 3.08 -33.13
CA VAL A 61 19.54 3.06 -31.69
C VAL A 61 18.04 2.84 -31.46
N ARG A 62 17.18 3.52 -32.22
CA ARG A 62 15.72 3.35 -32.11
C ARG A 62 15.28 1.92 -32.44
N ALA A 63 15.87 1.28 -33.45
CA ALA A 63 15.60 -0.12 -33.77
C ALA A 63 16.01 -1.06 -32.63
N SER A 64 17.15 -0.77 -31.98
CA SER A 64 17.61 -1.53 -30.81
C SER A 64 16.68 -1.35 -29.60
N LEU A 65 16.18 -0.13 -29.39
CA LEU A 65 15.20 0.17 -28.34
C LEU A 65 13.84 -0.51 -28.60
N LYS A 66 13.36 -0.54 -29.84
CA LYS A 66 12.10 -1.21 -30.20
C LYS A 66 12.12 -2.71 -29.91
N ALA A 67 13.29 -3.35 -29.92
CA ALA A 67 13.41 -4.76 -29.56
C ALA A 67 13.11 -5.06 -28.08
N LEU A 68 13.06 -4.03 -27.23
CA LEU A 68 12.74 -4.14 -25.79
C LEU A 68 11.25 -4.07 -25.47
N ASP A 69 10.37 -4.01 -26.49
CA ASP A 69 8.92 -3.92 -26.34
C ASP A 69 8.50 -2.74 -25.43
N LEU A 70 8.70 -1.53 -25.96
CA LEU A 70 8.54 -0.27 -25.22
C LEU A 70 7.13 0.32 -25.28
N ASP A 71 6.13 -0.46 -25.67
CA ASP A 71 4.74 -0.02 -25.84
C ASP A 71 4.16 0.60 -24.56
N TYR A 72 4.66 0.16 -23.40
CA TYR A 72 4.26 0.71 -22.10
C TYR A 72 4.67 2.19 -21.90
N LEU A 73 5.64 2.72 -22.65
CA LEU A 73 6.04 4.13 -22.56
C LEU A 73 4.98 5.09 -23.10
N GLU A 74 4.08 4.60 -23.96
CA GLU A 74 3.02 5.39 -24.60
C GLU A 74 1.69 5.39 -23.81
N ILE A 75 1.66 4.72 -22.65
CA ILE A 75 0.46 4.64 -21.80
C ILE A 75 -0.02 6.03 -21.39
N SER A 76 -1.31 6.29 -21.60
CA SER A 76 -1.96 7.55 -21.23
C SER A 76 -2.17 7.66 -19.71
N ILE A 77 -2.29 8.90 -19.19
CA ILE A 77 -2.61 9.16 -17.76
C ILE A 77 -3.93 8.46 -17.35
N SER A 78 -4.91 8.38 -18.26
CA SER A 78 -6.19 7.71 -18.02
C SER A 78 -6.07 6.20 -17.84
N GLU A 79 -5.26 5.54 -18.66
CA GLU A 79 -4.98 4.11 -18.53
C GLU A 79 -4.12 3.85 -17.29
N PHE A 80 -3.17 4.75 -17.01
CA PHE A 80 -2.36 4.70 -15.79
C PHE A 80 -3.21 4.71 -14.51
N ASN A 81 -4.31 5.45 -14.46
CA ASN A 81 -5.13 5.49 -13.23
C ASN A 81 -6.01 4.24 -13.04
N ASN A 82 -6.13 3.34 -14.03
CA ASN A 82 -7.03 2.19 -13.99
C ASN A 82 -6.32 0.84 -13.87
N VAL A 83 -5.00 0.78 -14.12
CA VAL A 83 -4.26 -0.48 -14.29
C VAL A 83 -3.52 -0.87 -13.00
N GLN A 84 -3.79 -2.06 -12.47
CA GLN A 84 -3.08 -2.63 -11.31
C GLN A 84 -1.66 -3.12 -11.64
N SER A 85 -1.31 -3.32 -12.93
CA SER A 85 -0.01 -3.86 -13.39
C SER A 85 1.14 -2.86 -13.46
N ILE A 86 0.97 -1.64 -12.95
CA ILE A 86 1.91 -0.53 -13.14
C ILE A 86 3.23 -0.72 -12.38
N GLU A 87 3.21 -1.41 -11.24
CA GLU A 87 4.44 -1.69 -10.49
C GLU A 87 5.45 -2.48 -11.36
N GLY A 88 4.96 -3.44 -12.17
CA GLY A 88 5.79 -4.16 -13.14
C GLY A 88 6.38 -3.23 -14.22
N TYR A 89 5.61 -2.24 -14.69
CA TYR A 89 6.10 -1.29 -15.69
C TYR A 89 7.15 -0.32 -15.17
N ILE A 90 7.10 0.08 -13.89
CA ILE A 90 8.12 0.96 -13.31
C ILE A 90 9.45 0.21 -13.13
N GLU A 91 9.39 -1.03 -12.68
CA GLU A 91 10.58 -1.89 -12.58
C GLU A 91 11.19 -2.14 -13.96
N GLN A 92 10.36 -2.46 -14.96
CA GLN A 92 10.78 -2.63 -16.35
C GLN A 92 11.37 -1.33 -16.92
N TRP A 93 10.73 -0.19 -16.66
CA TRP A 93 11.22 1.14 -17.05
C TRP A 93 12.62 1.42 -16.50
N GLY A 94 12.87 1.13 -15.22
CA GLY A 94 14.18 1.33 -14.60
C GLY A 94 15.26 0.49 -15.28
N LYS A 95 14.99 -0.79 -15.57
CA LYS A 95 15.90 -1.71 -16.27
C LYS A 95 16.18 -1.26 -17.70
N HIS A 96 15.14 -0.88 -18.44
CA HIS A 96 15.27 -0.43 -19.83
C HIS A 96 16.00 0.91 -19.93
N LEU A 97 15.73 1.84 -19.01
CA LEU A 97 16.44 3.12 -18.95
C LEU A 97 17.93 2.90 -18.65
N GLU A 98 18.25 2.04 -17.69
CA GLU A 98 19.64 1.68 -17.39
C GLU A 98 20.34 1.07 -18.60
N PHE A 99 19.70 0.13 -19.30
CA PHE A 99 20.25 -0.46 -20.51
C PHE A 99 20.48 0.59 -21.60
N ALA A 100 19.50 1.46 -21.85
CA ALA A 100 19.59 2.51 -22.86
C ALA A 100 20.76 3.46 -22.58
N VAL A 101 20.91 3.90 -21.33
CA VAL A 101 21.97 4.84 -20.92
C VAL A 101 23.36 4.21 -20.99
N LYS A 102 23.54 3.02 -20.39
CA LYS A 102 24.86 2.40 -20.24
C LYS A 102 25.36 1.64 -21.47
N HIS A 103 24.47 1.21 -22.37
CA HIS A 103 24.88 0.39 -23.50
C HIS A 103 24.65 1.06 -24.84
N LEU A 104 23.53 1.77 -25.02
CA LEU A 104 23.23 2.40 -26.30
C LEU A 104 23.79 3.82 -26.39
N PHE A 105 23.40 4.69 -25.45
CA PHE A 105 23.84 6.09 -25.48
C PHE A 105 25.33 6.25 -25.17
N GLU A 106 25.88 5.44 -24.28
CA GLU A 106 27.33 5.40 -24.06
C GLU A 106 28.12 5.00 -25.32
N ALA A 107 27.64 4.01 -26.07
CA ALA A 107 28.28 3.61 -27.32
C ALA A 107 28.22 4.70 -28.39
N GLU A 108 27.07 5.39 -28.54
CA GLU A 108 26.95 6.51 -29.47
C GLU A 108 27.76 7.73 -29.03
N PHE A 109 27.86 8.00 -27.73
CA PHE A 109 28.66 9.09 -27.18
C PHE A 109 30.14 8.92 -27.57
N ASN A 110 30.68 7.74 -27.31
CA ASN A 110 32.07 7.40 -27.65
C ASN A 110 32.27 7.44 -29.18
N LEU A 111 31.34 6.88 -29.95
CA LEU A 111 31.44 6.87 -31.41
C LEU A 111 31.38 8.28 -32.01
N CYS A 112 30.52 9.16 -31.50
CA CYS A 112 30.47 10.55 -31.96
C CYS A 112 31.79 11.25 -31.69
N ASN A 113 32.35 11.08 -30.49
CA ASN A 113 33.67 11.61 -30.16
C ASN A 113 34.74 11.09 -31.14
N ASP A 114 34.80 9.77 -31.37
CA ASP A 114 35.80 9.16 -32.25
C ASP A 114 35.67 9.62 -33.71
N VAL A 115 34.45 9.75 -34.26
CA VAL A 115 34.24 10.13 -35.66
C VAL A 115 34.56 11.62 -35.92
N PHE A 116 34.23 12.49 -34.97
CA PHE A 116 34.30 13.95 -35.14
C PHE A 116 35.42 14.61 -34.32
N GLU A 117 36.31 13.83 -33.71
CA GLU A 117 37.43 14.26 -32.85
C GLU A 117 38.19 15.47 -33.42
N ARG A 118 38.48 15.46 -34.72
CA ARG A 118 39.32 16.47 -35.40
C ARG A 118 38.61 17.78 -35.74
N ILE A 119 37.31 17.89 -35.50
CA ILE A 119 36.47 19.01 -35.98
C ILE A 119 36.10 19.96 -34.84
N GLY A 120 36.09 19.47 -33.59
CA GLY A 120 35.85 20.27 -32.40
C GLY A 120 34.72 19.73 -31.52
N LEU A 121 34.79 20.06 -30.23
CA LEU A 121 33.89 19.56 -29.18
C LEU A 121 32.40 19.84 -29.47
N ASP A 122 32.09 21.03 -29.99
CA ASP A 122 30.71 21.47 -30.21
C ASP A 122 29.99 20.64 -31.28
N VAL A 123 30.73 20.17 -32.30
CA VAL A 123 30.13 19.45 -33.44
C VAL A 123 29.72 18.04 -33.03
N TRP A 124 30.60 17.30 -32.35
CA TRP A 124 30.31 15.93 -31.99
C TRP A 124 29.29 15.83 -30.85
N MET A 125 29.36 16.73 -29.86
CA MET A 125 28.34 16.84 -28.82
C MET A 125 26.98 17.23 -29.39
N GLY A 126 26.95 18.11 -30.41
CA GLY A 126 25.75 18.44 -31.15
C GLY A 126 25.14 17.25 -31.89
N CYS A 127 25.98 16.41 -32.50
CA CYS A 127 25.54 15.17 -33.15
C CYS A 127 24.95 14.18 -32.14
N PHE A 128 25.67 13.92 -31.04
CA PHE A 128 25.23 13.03 -29.97
C PHE A 128 23.89 13.49 -29.38
N ALA A 129 23.75 14.79 -29.07
CA ALA A 129 22.52 15.34 -28.52
C ALA A 129 21.31 15.08 -29.42
N LYS A 130 21.46 15.31 -30.74
CA LYS A 130 20.41 15.04 -31.73
C LYS A 130 20.09 13.56 -31.84
N ILE A 131 21.11 12.69 -31.82
CA ILE A 131 20.93 11.23 -31.85
C ILE A 131 20.14 10.79 -30.61
N ALA A 132 20.54 11.22 -29.42
CA ALA A 132 19.87 10.85 -28.17
C ALA A 132 18.40 11.27 -28.16
N ALA A 133 18.12 12.54 -28.51
CA ALA A 133 16.77 13.07 -28.59
C ALA A 133 15.88 12.30 -29.59
N GLN A 134 16.40 12.00 -30.79
CA GLN A 134 15.66 11.27 -31.82
C GLN A 134 15.52 9.76 -31.53
N ALA A 135 16.48 9.16 -30.82
CA ALA A 135 16.51 7.72 -30.60
C ALA A 135 15.44 7.24 -29.61
N GLY A 136 15.11 8.04 -28.59
CA GLY A 136 14.01 7.71 -27.67
C GLY A 136 14.19 8.11 -26.20
N ILE A 137 15.29 8.78 -25.81
CA ILE A 137 15.49 9.18 -24.40
C ILE A 137 14.34 10.04 -23.85
N LEU A 138 13.73 10.85 -24.72
CA LEU A 138 12.62 11.72 -24.36
C LEU A 138 11.37 10.93 -23.96
N ALA A 139 11.12 9.76 -24.57
CA ALA A 139 10.00 8.89 -24.22
C ALA A 139 10.13 8.33 -22.80
N PHE A 140 11.35 7.93 -22.40
CA PHE A 140 11.62 7.48 -21.03
C PHE A 140 11.36 8.58 -19.99
N LEU A 141 11.80 9.80 -20.27
CA LEU A 141 11.58 10.95 -19.39
C LEU A 141 10.09 11.33 -19.33
N GLN A 142 9.40 11.28 -20.46
CA GLN A 142 7.97 11.55 -20.54
C GLN A 142 7.13 10.53 -19.77
N PHE A 143 7.48 9.24 -19.83
CA PHE A 143 6.83 8.21 -19.02
C PHE A 143 6.96 8.51 -17.52
N GLY A 144 8.16 8.84 -17.05
CA GLY A 144 8.35 9.26 -15.65
C GLY A 144 7.48 10.46 -15.28
N LYS A 145 7.34 11.44 -16.19
CA LYS A 145 6.51 12.62 -15.98
C LYS A 145 5.03 12.27 -15.88
N THR A 146 4.52 11.41 -16.75
CA THR A 146 3.15 10.87 -16.70
C THR A 146 2.83 10.28 -15.31
N ILE A 147 3.78 9.57 -14.70
CA ILE A 147 3.61 9.02 -13.35
C ILE A 147 3.51 10.14 -12.31
N THR A 148 4.30 11.20 -12.43
CA THR A 148 4.22 12.35 -11.52
C THR A 148 2.86 13.07 -11.59
N GLU A 149 2.18 13.03 -12.73
CA GLU A 149 0.89 13.68 -12.99
C GLU A 149 -0.33 12.81 -12.66
N SER A 150 -0.13 11.55 -12.27
CA SER A 150 -1.19 10.62 -11.86
C SER A 150 -1.91 11.01 -10.55
N LYS A 151 -3.03 10.35 -10.22
CA LYS A 151 -3.79 10.63 -8.99
C LYS A 151 -2.95 10.47 -7.72
N LYS A 152 -3.17 11.36 -6.73
CA LYS A 152 -2.53 11.29 -5.40
C LYS A 152 -3.14 10.11 -4.59
N GLU A 153 -2.60 8.92 -4.76
CA GLU A 153 -2.90 7.75 -3.93
C GLU A 153 -1.71 7.39 -3.05
N PRO A 154 -1.89 6.75 -1.88
CA PRO A 154 -0.77 6.36 -1.01
C PRO A 154 0.29 5.54 -1.75
N ILE A 155 -0.13 4.63 -2.63
CA ILE A 155 0.75 3.79 -3.46
C ILE A 155 1.63 4.64 -4.39
N LYS A 156 1.19 5.84 -4.79
CA LYS A 156 1.95 6.75 -5.66
C LYS A 156 3.28 7.16 -5.02
N LEU A 157 3.36 7.36 -3.71
CA LEU A 157 4.62 7.71 -3.06
C LEU A 157 5.68 6.64 -3.30
N LEU A 158 5.34 5.36 -3.11
CA LEU A 158 6.27 4.25 -3.36
C LEU A 158 6.74 4.23 -4.83
N LYS A 159 5.81 4.38 -5.77
CA LYS A 159 6.11 4.48 -7.20
C LYS A 159 7.07 5.63 -7.53
N LEU A 160 6.89 6.80 -6.90
CA LEU A 160 7.79 7.94 -7.07
C LEU A 160 9.18 7.66 -6.49
N LEU A 161 9.27 6.95 -5.37
CA LEU A 161 10.54 6.53 -4.78
C LEU A 161 11.29 5.56 -5.72
N ASP A 162 10.59 4.62 -6.37
CA ASP A 162 11.20 3.68 -7.32
C ASP A 162 11.76 4.42 -8.57
N ILE A 163 11.03 5.43 -9.07
CA ILE A 163 11.52 6.30 -10.14
C ILE A 163 12.77 7.06 -9.69
N PHE A 164 12.72 7.68 -8.51
CA PHE A 164 13.86 8.42 -7.97
C PHE A 164 15.08 7.51 -7.80
N ALA A 165 14.90 6.28 -7.30
CA ALA A 165 15.97 5.31 -7.15
C ALA A 165 16.65 4.99 -8.48
N SER A 166 15.85 4.73 -9.52
CA SER A 166 16.34 4.44 -10.87
C SER A 166 17.11 5.62 -11.46
N LEU A 167 16.58 6.85 -11.32
CA LEU A 167 17.27 8.07 -11.78
C LEU A 167 18.55 8.35 -11.00
N ASN A 168 18.53 8.17 -9.69
CA ASN A 168 19.69 8.42 -8.82
C ASN A 168 20.80 7.40 -9.09
N LYS A 169 20.46 6.13 -9.40
CA LYS A 169 21.42 5.10 -9.84
C LYS A 169 22.18 5.51 -11.10
N LEU A 170 21.52 6.19 -12.03
CA LEU A 170 22.09 6.63 -13.31
C LEU A 170 22.63 8.07 -13.28
N ARG A 171 22.63 8.74 -12.12
CA ARG A 171 22.95 10.17 -12.02
C ARG A 171 24.31 10.55 -12.62
N LEU A 172 25.35 9.75 -12.33
CA LEU A 172 26.70 10.02 -12.86
C LEU A 172 26.77 9.81 -14.37
N ASP A 173 26.09 8.78 -14.88
CA ASP A 173 26.01 8.50 -16.31
C ASP A 173 25.29 9.63 -17.05
N PHE A 174 24.15 10.10 -16.50
CA PHE A 174 23.42 11.25 -17.06
C PHE A 174 24.27 12.52 -17.10
N ASN A 175 24.98 12.82 -16.01
CA ASN A 175 25.85 14.01 -15.96
C ASN A 175 27.00 13.93 -16.95
N ARG A 176 27.57 12.74 -17.16
CA ARG A 176 28.67 12.53 -18.12
C ARG A 176 28.19 12.62 -19.56
N LEU A 177 27.12 11.89 -19.91
CA LEU A 177 26.64 11.78 -21.29
C LEU A 177 25.92 13.05 -21.73
N PHE A 178 25.03 13.59 -20.90
CA PHE A 178 24.13 14.69 -21.26
C PHE A 178 24.52 16.03 -20.65
N GLY A 179 25.68 16.15 -19.98
CA GLY A 179 26.11 17.38 -19.30
C GLY A 179 26.52 18.54 -20.20
N GLY A 180 26.80 18.29 -21.49
CA GLY A 180 27.23 19.33 -22.43
C GLY A 180 26.10 20.27 -22.86
N ALA A 181 26.43 21.51 -23.26
CA ALA A 181 25.47 22.55 -23.63
C ALA A 181 24.51 22.14 -24.76
N ALA A 182 24.95 21.26 -25.67
CA ALA A 182 24.11 20.72 -26.75
C ALA A 182 22.93 19.87 -26.25
N CYS A 183 23.01 19.30 -25.05
CA CYS A 183 21.99 18.44 -24.46
C CYS A 183 21.01 19.19 -23.54
N ILE A 184 20.90 20.52 -23.67
CA ILE A 184 20.12 21.37 -22.75
C ILE A 184 18.64 20.95 -22.63
N GLU A 185 18.02 20.47 -23.71
CA GLU A 185 16.65 19.96 -23.69
C GLU A 185 16.52 18.73 -22.77
N ILE A 186 17.39 17.74 -22.95
CA ILE A 186 17.43 16.51 -22.14
C ILE A 186 17.73 16.85 -20.68
N GLN A 187 18.66 17.77 -20.42
CA GLN A 187 18.97 18.24 -19.07
C GLN A 187 17.76 18.90 -18.41
N ASN A 188 17.06 19.78 -19.14
CA ASN A 188 15.89 20.48 -18.62
C ASN A 188 14.76 19.50 -18.27
N LEU A 189 14.48 18.53 -19.14
CA LEU A 189 13.46 17.49 -18.89
C LEU A 189 13.85 16.57 -17.74
N THR A 190 15.13 16.17 -17.66
CA THR A 190 15.63 15.34 -16.55
C THR A 190 15.52 16.08 -15.22
N ARG A 191 15.90 17.37 -15.18
CA ARG A 191 15.78 18.21 -13.98
C ARG A 191 14.32 18.43 -13.59
N ASP A 192 13.44 18.69 -14.55
CA ASP A 192 11.99 18.84 -14.31
C ASP A 192 11.40 17.56 -13.73
N LEU A 193 11.73 16.39 -14.30
CA LEU A 193 11.29 15.10 -13.80
C LEU A 193 11.78 14.85 -12.36
N ILE A 194 13.09 15.01 -12.10
CA ILE A 194 13.67 14.84 -10.76
C ILE A 194 12.98 15.76 -9.76
N LYS A 195 12.75 17.02 -10.14
CA LYS A 195 12.05 17.99 -9.30
C LYS A 195 10.62 17.55 -8.97
N ARG A 196 9.84 17.16 -9.97
CA ARG A 196 8.46 16.70 -9.79
C ARG A 196 8.37 15.44 -8.94
N VAL A 197 9.29 14.50 -9.12
CA VAL A 197 9.36 13.28 -8.32
C VAL A 197 9.62 13.60 -6.85
N ILE A 198 10.62 14.45 -6.58
CA ILE A 198 10.97 14.85 -5.20
C ILE A 198 9.85 15.66 -4.54
N ASP A 199 9.32 16.68 -5.23
CA ASP A 199 8.23 17.51 -4.70
C ASP A 199 6.98 16.65 -4.46
N GLY A 200 6.58 15.81 -5.42
CA GLY A 200 5.42 14.93 -5.30
C GLY A 200 5.55 13.89 -4.18
N ALA A 201 6.72 13.26 -4.05
CA ALA A 201 6.97 12.28 -2.98
C ALA A 201 6.95 12.96 -1.60
N ALA A 202 7.61 14.10 -1.46
CA ALA A 202 7.63 14.84 -0.21
C ALA A 202 6.23 15.34 0.17
N GLU A 203 5.46 15.92 -0.77
CA GLU A 203 4.09 16.37 -0.54
C GLU A 203 3.19 15.24 -0.04
N ILE A 204 3.16 14.10 -0.73
CA ILE A 204 2.34 12.96 -0.31
C ILE A 204 2.76 12.50 1.08
N PHE A 205 4.06 12.42 1.38
CA PHE A 205 4.54 12.05 2.70
C PHE A 205 4.06 13.01 3.79
N TRP A 206 4.12 14.32 3.55
CA TRP A 206 3.65 15.32 4.52
C TRP A 206 2.13 15.33 4.69
N GLU A 207 1.38 15.01 3.63
CA GLU A 207 -0.08 14.91 3.67
C GLU A 207 -0.55 13.73 4.56
N ILE A 208 0.22 12.65 4.69
CA ILE A 208 -0.17 11.47 5.51
C ILE A 208 -0.51 11.88 6.94
N PHE A 209 0.34 12.69 7.58
CA PHE A 209 0.11 13.11 8.96
C PHE A 209 -1.22 13.86 9.10
N GLY A 210 -1.47 14.85 8.23
CA GLY A 210 -2.72 15.60 8.24
C GLY A 210 -3.94 14.72 7.93
N GLN A 211 -3.81 13.76 7.01
CA GLN A 211 -4.88 12.80 6.72
C GLN A 211 -5.19 11.91 7.93
N VAL A 212 -4.18 11.42 8.65
CA VAL A 212 -4.37 10.65 9.88
C VAL A 212 -5.07 11.50 10.94
N GLU A 213 -4.66 12.76 11.14
CA GLU A 213 -5.32 13.64 12.12
C GLU A 213 -6.79 13.92 11.79
N LEU A 214 -7.11 14.15 10.51
CA LEU A 214 -8.48 14.42 10.08
C LEU A 214 -9.43 13.25 10.37
N GLN A 215 -8.93 12.01 10.34
CA GLN A 215 -9.73 10.83 10.63
C GLN A 215 -10.25 10.78 12.08
N ARG A 216 -9.66 11.53 13.01
CA ARG A 216 -10.14 11.63 14.40
C ARG A 216 -11.61 12.02 14.52
N GLN A 217 -12.13 12.79 13.56
CA GLN A 217 -13.52 13.24 13.54
C GLN A 217 -14.50 12.17 13.04
N SER A 218 -14.00 11.09 12.45
CA SER A 218 -14.84 9.99 11.99
C SER A 218 -15.39 9.19 13.19
N PRO A 219 -16.63 8.67 13.11
CA PRO A 219 -17.18 7.84 14.17
C PRO A 219 -16.44 6.49 14.25
N PRO A 220 -16.19 5.97 15.46
CA PRO A 220 -15.52 4.69 15.61
C PRO A 220 -16.43 3.51 15.18
N PRO A 221 -15.84 2.34 14.85
CA PRO A 221 -16.61 1.17 14.42
C PRO A 221 -17.66 0.72 15.46
N GLN A 222 -18.91 0.57 15.04
CA GLN A 222 -20.00 0.23 15.98
C GLN A 222 -19.88 -1.17 16.61
N ASP A 223 -19.08 -2.05 16.01
CA ASP A 223 -18.81 -3.41 16.47
C ASP A 223 -17.54 -3.52 17.35
N GLY A 224 -16.84 -2.40 17.58
CA GLY A 224 -15.60 -2.37 18.35
C GLY A 224 -14.40 -2.96 17.61
N SER A 225 -14.50 -3.18 16.29
CA SER A 225 -13.37 -3.64 15.49
C SER A 225 -12.26 -2.58 15.39
N ILE A 226 -11.06 -3.01 14.99
CA ILE A 226 -9.96 -2.09 14.70
C ILE A 226 -10.31 -1.29 13.43
N PRO A 227 -10.16 0.05 13.42
CA PRO A 227 -10.37 0.83 12.20
C PRO A 227 -9.35 0.43 11.13
N LYS A 228 -9.79 0.18 9.89
CA LYS A 228 -8.92 -0.21 8.76
C LYS A 228 -7.75 0.77 8.53
N LEU A 229 -7.93 2.03 8.90
CA LEU A 229 -6.88 3.04 8.86
C LEU A 229 -5.68 2.68 9.72
N VAL A 230 -5.91 2.16 10.93
CA VAL A 230 -4.83 1.87 11.90
C VAL A 230 -3.87 0.86 11.30
N SER A 231 -4.38 -0.29 10.85
CA SER A 231 -3.57 -1.32 10.21
C SER A 231 -2.92 -0.81 8.90
N SER A 232 -3.68 -0.09 8.07
CA SER A 232 -3.15 0.41 6.79
C SER A 232 -1.99 1.39 6.98
N ILE A 233 -2.08 2.30 7.96
CA ILE A 233 -1.04 3.29 8.24
C ILE A 233 0.18 2.65 8.90
N THR A 234 -0.01 1.72 9.83
CA THR A 234 1.12 1.02 10.46
C THR A 234 1.88 0.18 9.45
N ASP A 235 1.19 -0.58 8.60
CA ASP A 235 1.79 -1.36 7.52
C ASP A 235 2.54 -0.46 6.53
N TYR A 236 1.93 0.67 6.17
CA TYR A 236 2.53 1.63 5.26
C TYR A 236 3.79 2.28 5.85
N CYS A 237 3.75 2.71 7.11
CA CYS A 237 4.91 3.23 7.82
C CYS A 237 6.02 2.18 7.95
N ASN A 238 5.67 0.91 8.19
CA ASN A 238 6.64 -0.19 8.20
C ASN A 238 7.33 -0.34 6.83
N LYS A 239 6.58 -0.26 5.72
CA LYS A 239 7.15 -0.29 4.37
C LYS A 239 8.08 0.88 4.11
N LEU A 240 7.73 2.10 4.55
CA LEU A 240 8.58 3.29 4.40
C LEU A 240 9.86 3.24 5.24
N LEU A 241 9.81 2.59 6.41
CA LEU A 241 10.98 2.39 7.28
C LEU A 241 11.81 1.15 6.91
N GLY A 242 11.34 0.33 5.98
CA GLY A 242 12.04 -0.84 5.47
C GLY A 242 13.32 -0.46 4.71
N ASP A 243 14.21 -1.44 4.55
CA ASP A 243 15.55 -1.22 4.00
C ASP A 243 15.52 -0.75 2.53
N ASP A 244 14.48 -1.11 1.79
CA ASP A 244 14.28 -0.71 0.39
C ASP A 244 13.99 0.79 0.27
N TYR A 245 13.05 1.33 1.06
CA TYR A 245 12.54 2.69 0.90
C TYR A 245 13.15 3.71 1.85
N ARG A 246 13.60 3.30 3.04
CA ARG A 246 14.16 4.20 4.05
C ARG A 246 15.30 5.09 3.54
N PRO A 247 16.36 4.56 2.88
CA PRO A 247 17.45 5.41 2.40
C PRO A 247 17.00 6.35 1.29
N ILE A 248 16.14 5.86 0.39
CA ILE A 248 15.60 6.61 -0.75
C ILE A 248 14.76 7.79 -0.27
N LEU A 249 13.77 7.51 0.60
CA LEU A 249 12.89 8.55 1.14
C LEU A 249 13.66 9.55 1.99
N THR A 250 14.62 9.09 2.80
CA THR A 250 15.48 10.02 3.58
C THR A 250 16.22 10.98 2.65
N GLN A 251 16.80 10.48 1.56
CA GLN A 251 17.48 11.31 0.58
C GLN A 251 16.52 12.31 -0.09
N VAL A 252 15.33 11.87 -0.50
CA VAL A 252 14.28 12.73 -1.08
C VAL A 252 13.89 13.86 -0.12
N LEU A 253 13.65 13.55 1.15
CA LEU A 253 13.25 14.54 2.16
C LEU A 253 14.37 15.55 2.44
N VAL A 254 15.63 15.11 2.50
CA VAL A 254 16.80 15.99 2.67
C VAL A 254 16.94 16.94 1.48
N ILE A 255 16.83 16.43 0.24
CA ILE A 255 16.91 17.26 -0.96
C ILE A 255 15.76 18.28 -0.97
N HIS A 256 14.53 17.85 -0.71
CA HIS A 256 13.37 18.73 -0.67
C HIS A 256 13.47 19.82 0.41
N GLN A 257 13.99 19.49 1.62
CA GLN A 257 14.25 20.50 2.66
C GLN A 257 15.33 21.49 2.23
N SER A 258 16.38 21.03 1.55
CA SER A 258 17.44 21.89 1.04
C SER A 258 16.91 22.91 0.02
N TRP A 259 16.02 22.50 -0.87
CA TRP A 259 15.36 23.38 -1.84
C TRP A 259 14.45 24.41 -1.18
N LYS A 260 13.87 24.08 -0.02
CA LYS A 260 13.04 24.99 0.78
C LYS A 260 13.85 25.79 1.81
N HIS A 261 15.18 25.77 1.75
CA HIS A 261 16.08 26.45 2.68
C HIS A 261 15.78 26.16 4.16
N LYS A 262 15.27 24.96 4.46
CA LYS A 262 15.03 24.51 5.83
C LYS A 262 16.34 23.99 6.43
N LYS A 263 16.49 24.13 7.75
CA LYS A 263 17.64 23.57 8.47
C LYS A 263 17.66 22.05 8.30
N PHE A 264 18.85 21.51 8.03
CA PHE A 264 19.06 20.06 8.04
C PHE A 264 18.63 19.52 9.40
N GLN A 265 17.81 18.48 9.35
CA GLN A 265 17.37 17.75 10.52
C GLN A 265 17.93 16.34 10.40
N GLU A 266 18.65 15.90 11.43
CA GLU A 266 19.03 14.51 11.52
C GLU A 266 17.78 13.66 11.79
N MET A 267 17.71 12.46 11.21
CA MET A 267 16.61 11.52 11.44
C MET A 267 15.19 12.06 11.07
N ILE A 268 15.06 12.92 10.06
CA ILE A 268 13.77 13.48 9.61
C ILE A 268 12.70 12.40 9.47
N LEU A 269 12.99 11.33 8.73
CA LEU A 269 12.02 10.28 8.45
C LEU A 269 11.51 9.60 9.74
N VAL A 270 12.43 9.25 10.64
CA VAL A 270 12.17 8.61 11.93
C VAL A 270 11.28 9.49 12.80
N ASN A 271 11.62 10.79 12.91
CA ASN A 271 10.85 11.75 13.72
C ASN A 271 9.43 11.94 13.18
N GLU A 272 9.27 12.02 11.86
CA GLU A 272 7.99 12.29 11.22
C GLU A 272 7.09 11.04 11.21
N VAL A 273 7.66 9.84 11.01
CA VAL A 273 6.90 8.59 11.20
C VAL A 273 6.48 8.43 12.66
N SER A 274 7.33 8.76 13.63
CA SER A 274 6.95 8.73 15.05
C SER A 274 5.75 9.66 15.33
N LYS A 275 5.69 10.84 14.71
CA LYS A 275 4.52 11.74 14.82
C LYS A 275 3.26 11.12 14.23
N ILE A 276 3.36 10.46 13.07
CA ILE A 276 2.22 9.77 12.45
C ILE A 276 1.68 8.68 13.38
N ILE A 277 2.56 7.86 13.96
CA ILE A 277 2.15 6.78 14.89
C ILE A 277 1.54 7.36 16.18
N LYS A 278 2.09 8.45 16.73
CA LYS A 278 1.48 9.15 17.87
C LYS A 278 0.11 9.76 17.53
N ALA A 279 -0.09 10.23 16.31
CA ALA A 279 -1.40 10.69 15.86
C ALA A 279 -2.41 9.54 15.77
N VAL A 280 -1.99 8.34 15.35
CA VAL A 280 -2.82 7.13 15.40
C VAL A 280 -3.23 6.81 16.83
N ASP A 281 -2.29 6.84 17.78
CA ASP A 281 -2.56 6.58 19.20
C ASP A 281 -3.57 7.59 19.78
N LEU A 282 -3.39 8.88 19.50
CA LEU A 282 -4.32 9.94 19.93
C LEU A 282 -5.72 9.80 19.31
N ASN A 283 -5.80 9.28 18.08
CA ASN A 283 -7.09 9.00 17.45
C ASN A 283 -7.80 7.84 18.15
N LEU A 284 -7.07 6.77 18.50
CA LEU A 284 -7.61 5.66 19.28
C LEU A 284 -8.17 6.13 20.62
N ASP A 285 -7.44 6.99 21.34
CA ASP A 285 -7.89 7.61 22.59
C ASP A 285 -9.19 8.41 22.43
N THR A 286 -9.32 9.14 21.33
CA THR A 286 -10.52 9.92 21.05
C THR A 286 -11.71 9.02 20.74
N TRP A 287 -11.49 7.98 19.94
CA TRP A 287 -12.49 6.99 19.58
C TRP A 287 -12.96 6.15 20.77
N MET A 288 -12.06 5.78 21.68
CA MET A 288 -12.40 5.10 22.93
C MET A 288 -13.42 5.91 23.74
N LYS A 289 -13.24 7.24 23.83
CA LYS A 289 -14.12 8.15 24.57
C LYS A 289 -15.44 8.45 23.86
N ALA A 290 -15.49 8.23 22.54
CA ALA A 290 -16.69 8.51 21.73
C ALA A 290 -17.79 7.44 21.87
N TYR A 291 -17.47 6.25 22.38
CA TYR A 291 -18.47 5.23 22.66
C TYR A 291 -19.34 5.61 23.86
N GLY A 292 -20.67 5.61 23.68
CA GLY A 292 -21.62 5.78 24.78
C GLY A 292 -21.68 4.57 25.73
N ASP A 293 -21.30 3.38 25.26
CA ASP A 293 -21.26 2.16 26.05
C ASP A 293 -19.83 1.86 26.52
N THR A 294 -19.60 1.98 27.82
CA THR A 294 -18.29 1.74 28.45
C THR A 294 -17.76 0.33 28.20
N THR A 295 -18.63 -0.68 28.13
CA THR A 295 -18.20 -2.07 27.90
C THR A 295 -17.71 -2.25 26.46
N LEU A 296 -18.37 -1.62 25.48
CA LEU A 296 -17.92 -1.61 24.08
C LEU A 296 -16.62 -0.82 23.92
N SER A 297 -16.51 0.33 24.61
CA SER A 297 -15.27 1.12 24.67
C SER A 297 -14.09 0.27 25.15
N CYS A 298 -14.28 -0.52 26.21
CA CYS A 298 -13.24 -1.42 26.73
C CYS A 298 -12.88 -2.54 25.74
N LEU A 299 -13.86 -3.10 25.02
CA LEU A 299 -13.59 -4.11 23.98
C LEU A 299 -12.80 -3.52 22.82
N PHE A 300 -13.17 -2.33 22.35
CA PHE A 300 -12.43 -1.60 21.32
C PHE A 300 -11.00 -1.29 21.77
N ALA A 301 -10.83 -0.79 22.99
CA ALA A 301 -9.51 -0.52 23.59
C ALA A 301 -8.64 -1.77 23.64
N MET A 302 -9.21 -2.89 24.10
CA MET A 302 -8.54 -4.18 24.14
C MET A 302 -8.07 -4.63 22.75
N ASN A 303 -8.93 -4.50 21.72
CA ASN A 303 -8.58 -4.83 20.34
C ASN A 303 -7.44 -3.95 19.80
N CYS A 304 -7.54 -2.64 19.97
CA CYS A 304 -6.59 -1.68 19.44
C CYS A 304 -5.21 -1.79 20.11
N HIS A 305 -5.16 -1.88 21.44
CA HIS A 305 -3.88 -2.04 22.15
C HIS A 305 -3.24 -3.41 21.87
N TRP A 306 -4.03 -4.48 21.72
CA TRP A 306 -3.48 -5.77 21.32
C TRP A 306 -2.89 -5.72 19.91
N HIS A 307 -3.54 -5.03 18.97
CA HIS A 307 -3.02 -4.84 17.62
C HIS A 307 -1.71 -4.03 17.63
N LEU A 308 -1.66 -2.89 18.33
CA LEU A 308 -0.44 -2.08 18.44
C LEU A 308 0.71 -2.84 19.12
N TYR A 309 0.42 -3.72 20.07
CA TYR A 309 1.45 -4.57 20.67
C TYR A 309 1.88 -5.70 19.73
N LYS A 310 0.94 -6.58 19.35
CA LYS A 310 1.24 -7.83 18.65
C LYS A 310 1.75 -7.58 17.23
N ASP A 311 1.10 -6.69 16.48
CA ASP A 311 1.36 -6.54 15.05
C ASP A 311 2.53 -5.59 14.79
N LEU A 312 2.90 -4.74 15.75
CA LEU A 312 4.09 -3.88 15.63
C LEU A 312 5.33 -4.51 16.27
N LYS A 313 5.20 -5.51 17.14
CA LYS A 313 6.35 -6.18 17.75
C LYS A 313 7.19 -6.88 16.69
N GLY A 314 8.48 -6.55 16.65
CA GLY A 314 9.41 -7.06 15.63
C GLY A 314 9.33 -6.36 14.28
N THR A 315 8.55 -5.27 14.17
CA THR A 315 8.51 -4.42 12.97
C THR A 315 9.36 -3.17 13.14
N LYS A 316 9.68 -2.49 12.04
CA LYS A 316 10.48 -1.24 12.08
C LYS A 316 9.79 -0.12 12.85
N VAL A 317 8.45 -0.06 12.81
CA VAL A 317 7.66 0.87 13.63
C VAL A 317 7.75 0.50 15.11
N GLY A 318 7.68 -0.79 15.46
CA GLY A 318 7.85 -1.23 16.86
C GLY A 318 9.24 -0.91 17.40
N GLU A 319 10.30 -1.16 16.62
CA GLU A 319 11.68 -0.79 16.95
C GLU A 319 11.82 0.73 17.14
N LEU A 320 11.18 1.53 16.28
CA LEU A 320 11.17 2.99 16.33
C LEU A 320 10.54 3.52 17.63
N MET A 321 9.39 2.98 18.01
CA MET A 321 8.64 3.42 19.19
C MET A 321 9.26 2.89 20.50
N GLY A 322 9.92 1.74 20.43
CA GLY A 322 10.68 1.13 21.52
C GLY A 322 9.87 0.20 22.41
N ASP A 323 10.58 -0.69 23.10
CA ASP A 323 10.00 -1.76 23.92
C ASP A 323 9.13 -1.25 25.08
N SER A 324 9.43 -0.06 25.63
CA SER A 324 8.63 0.53 26.70
C SER A 324 7.21 0.83 26.23
N TRP A 325 7.09 1.44 25.05
CA TRP A 325 5.79 1.80 24.45
C TRP A 325 4.97 0.56 24.08
N LEU A 326 5.64 -0.48 23.54
CA LEU A 326 4.98 -1.76 23.27
C LEU A 326 4.46 -2.42 24.56
N LYS A 327 5.27 -2.45 25.63
CA LYS A 327 4.87 -2.99 26.93
C LYS A 327 3.71 -2.21 27.56
N GLU A 328 3.66 -0.90 27.39
CA GLU A 328 2.53 -0.09 27.84
C GLU A 328 1.23 -0.54 27.15
N HIS A 329 1.23 -0.77 25.84
CA HIS A 329 0.05 -1.30 25.15
C HIS A 329 -0.35 -2.71 25.60
N GLU A 330 0.62 -3.58 25.89
CA GLU A 330 0.33 -4.89 26.51
C GLU A 330 -0.38 -4.73 27.87
N GLN A 331 0.11 -3.83 28.72
CA GLN A 331 -0.51 -3.53 30.02
C GLN A 331 -1.92 -2.93 29.88
N TYR A 332 -2.10 -1.96 28.96
CA TYR A 332 -3.41 -1.37 28.70
C TYR A 332 -4.40 -2.43 28.19
N LYS A 333 -3.97 -3.33 27.30
CA LYS A 333 -4.79 -4.46 26.85
C LYS A 333 -5.26 -5.29 28.04
N GLU A 334 -4.39 -5.66 28.97
CA GLU A 334 -4.79 -6.46 30.14
C GLU A 334 -5.73 -5.69 31.08
N TYR A 335 -5.47 -4.40 31.29
CA TYR A 335 -6.36 -3.53 32.06
C TYR A 335 -7.77 -3.48 31.46
N TYR A 336 -7.91 -3.17 30.17
CA TYR A 336 -9.20 -3.08 29.51
C TYR A 336 -9.90 -4.44 29.40
N SER A 337 -9.15 -5.53 29.21
CA SER A 337 -9.67 -6.90 29.26
C SER A 337 -10.31 -7.20 30.64
N ALA A 338 -9.62 -6.87 31.73
CA ALA A 338 -10.12 -7.08 33.08
C ALA A 338 -11.37 -6.22 33.38
N VAL A 339 -11.36 -4.95 32.97
CA VAL A 339 -12.52 -4.05 33.12
C VAL A 339 -13.70 -4.54 32.28
N PHE A 340 -13.49 -4.85 31.00
CA PHE A 340 -14.51 -5.43 30.12
C PHE A 340 -15.15 -6.65 30.78
N PHE A 341 -14.34 -7.60 31.24
CA PHE A 341 -14.81 -8.83 31.83
C PHE A 341 -15.61 -8.60 33.11
N ARG A 342 -15.10 -7.76 34.02
CA ARG A 342 -15.75 -7.39 35.28
C ARG A 342 -17.10 -6.71 35.05
N GLU A 343 -17.16 -5.80 34.09
CA GLU A 343 -18.38 -5.05 33.81
C GLU A 343 -19.42 -5.82 33.00
N SER A 344 -19.05 -6.97 32.42
CA SER A 344 -19.91 -7.83 31.61
C SER A 344 -20.18 -9.19 32.25
N TRP A 345 -19.51 -10.24 31.79
CA TRP A 345 -19.81 -11.64 32.06
C TRP A 345 -19.57 -12.04 33.52
N ALA A 346 -18.68 -11.35 34.24
CA ALA A 346 -18.42 -11.59 35.66
C ALA A 346 -19.65 -11.30 36.56
N LYS A 347 -20.64 -10.53 36.07
CA LYS A 347 -21.87 -10.24 36.81
C LYS A 347 -22.88 -11.40 36.80
N LEU A 348 -22.83 -12.26 35.78
CA LEU A 348 -23.81 -13.33 35.60
C LEU A 348 -23.81 -14.39 36.71
N PRO A 349 -22.65 -14.91 37.18
CA PRO A 349 -22.62 -15.91 38.25
C PRO A 349 -23.29 -15.47 39.55
N VAL A 350 -23.30 -14.16 39.85
CA VAL A 350 -23.87 -13.60 41.09
C VAL A 350 -25.37 -13.88 41.20
N HIS A 351 -26.08 -13.98 40.07
CA HIS A 351 -27.51 -14.30 40.05
C HIS A 351 -27.82 -15.74 40.49
N LEU A 352 -26.82 -16.63 40.46
CA LEU A 352 -26.92 -18.04 40.83
C LEU A 352 -26.32 -18.32 42.22
N SER A 353 -26.47 -17.37 43.15
CA SER A 353 -26.03 -17.56 44.53
C SER A 353 -26.73 -18.76 45.21
N ARG A 354 -26.03 -19.42 46.12
CA ARG A 354 -26.57 -20.47 47.02
C ARG A 354 -27.09 -19.90 48.33
N GLU A 355 -26.85 -18.62 48.58
CA GLU A 355 -27.21 -17.93 49.81
C GLU A 355 -28.72 -17.92 50.00
N GLY A 356 -29.21 -18.16 51.22
CA GLY A 356 -30.63 -18.33 51.48
C GLY A 356 -31.26 -19.66 51.00
N LEU A 357 -30.59 -20.51 50.22
CA LEU A 357 -31.08 -21.87 49.88
C LEU A 357 -30.65 -22.93 50.89
N ILE A 358 -29.59 -22.66 51.67
CA ILE A 358 -29.00 -23.55 52.68
C ILE A 358 -29.76 -23.47 54.01
N MET A 359 -30.61 -22.45 54.19
CA MET A 359 -31.27 -22.13 55.45
C MET A 359 -32.79 -22.16 55.27
N PHE A 360 -33.40 -23.34 55.17
CA PHE A 360 -34.87 -23.44 55.20
C PHE A 360 -35.41 -24.49 56.17
N SER A 361 -36.07 -23.95 57.19
CA SER A 361 -37.12 -24.52 58.03
C SER A 361 -38.53 -24.45 57.38
N GLY A 362 -38.65 -24.01 56.11
CA GLY A 362 -39.91 -23.67 55.42
C GLY A 362 -40.38 -24.60 54.27
N GLY A 363 -39.73 -25.74 54.04
CA GLY A 363 -40.19 -26.78 53.10
C GLY A 363 -39.83 -26.59 51.61
N ARG A 364 -39.99 -27.67 50.80
CA ARG A 364 -39.53 -27.76 49.40
C ARG A 364 -40.15 -26.77 48.41
N ALA A 365 -41.36 -26.26 48.68
CA ALA A 365 -42.06 -25.36 47.77
C ALA A 365 -41.41 -23.96 47.72
N SER A 366 -41.03 -23.40 48.87
CA SER A 366 -40.39 -22.09 48.97
C SER A 366 -38.99 -22.08 48.30
N ALA A 367 -38.22 -23.17 48.49
CA ALA A 367 -36.94 -23.35 47.82
C ALA A 367 -37.08 -23.40 46.29
N ARG A 368 -38.10 -24.10 45.77
CA ARG A 368 -38.39 -24.18 44.33
C ARG A 368 -38.70 -22.82 43.72
N ASP A 369 -39.49 -21.99 44.39
CA ASP A 369 -39.85 -20.66 43.88
C ASP A 369 -38.65 -19.70 43.87
N LEU A 370 -37.77 -19.78 44.88
CA LEU A 370 -36.53 -19.02 44.90
C LEU A 370 -35.57 -19.43 43.78
N VAL A 371 -35.42 -20.74 43.52
CA VAL A 371 -34.62 -21.28 42.40
C VAL A 371 -35.16 -20.78 41.06
N LYS A 372 -36.48 -20.85 40.85
CA LYS A 372 -37.14 -20.31 39.65
C LYS A 372 -36.86 -18.83 39.45
N LYS A 373 -36.95 -18.02 40.52
CA LYS A 373 -36.65 -16.58 40.46
C LYS A 373 -35.21 -16.31 40.03
N ARG A 374 -34.24 -17.03 40.61
CA ARG A 374 -32.81 -16.89 40.28
C ARG A 374 -32.48 -17.30 38.85
N LEU A 375 -32.99 -18.45 38.41
CA LEU A 375 -32.81 -18.91 37.02
C LEU A 375 -33.44 -17.94 36.02
N LYS A 376 -34.62 -17.40 36.33
CA LYS A 376 -35.26 -16.39 35.47
C LYS A 376 -34.38 -15.14 35.36
N THR A 377 -33.90 -14.60 36.48
CA THR A 377 -33.00 -13.43 36.47
C THR A 377 -31.70 -13.70 35.73
N PHE A 378 -31.09 -14.89 35.91
CA PHE A 378 -29.92 -15.29 35.15
C PHE A 378 -30.19 -15.35 33.64
N ASN A 379 -31.28 -16.00 33.22
CA ASN A 379 -31.63 -16.13 31.80
C ASN A 379 -31.87 -14.75 31.16
N GLU A 380 -32.59 -13.85 31.85
CA GLU A 380 -32.83 -12.48 31.37
C GLU A 380 -31.52 -11.69 31.23
N ALA A 381 -30.65 -11.76 32.24
CA ALA A 381 -29.34 -11.08 32.21
C ALA A 381 -28.42 -11.66 31.12
N PHE A 382 -28.40 -12.99 30.94
CA PHE A 382 -27.65 -13.65 29.88
C PHE A 382 -28.17 -13.27 28.49
N ASP A 383 -29.49 -13.29 28.28
CA ASP A 383 -30.12 -12.92 27.01
C ASP A 383 -29.80 -11.48 26.63
N GLU A 384 -29.87 -10.57 27.59
CA GLU A 384 -29.53 -9.16 27.39
C GLU A 384 -28.06 -8.99 27.01
N MET A 385 -27.15 -9.61 27.77
CA MET A 385 -25.72 -9.55 27.51
C MET A 385 -25.37 -10.15 26.15
N TYR A 386 -25.88 -11.34 25.85
CA TYR A 386 -25.64 -12.03 24.59
C TYR A 386 -26.19 -11.24 23.40
N ARG A 387 -27.42 -10.70 23.50
CA ARG A 387 -28.01 -9.85 22.46
C ARG A 387 -27.17 -8.60 22.23
N LYS A 388 -26.67 -7.97 23.29
CA LYS A 388 -25.84 -6.77 23.22
C LYS A 388 -24.48 -7.04 22.57
N GLN A 389 -23.81 -8.13 22.98
CA GLN A 389 -22.41 -8.40 22.61
C GLN A 389 -22.22 -9.33 21.42
N SER A 390 -23.25 -10.04 20.97
CA SER A 390 -23.17 -10.94 19.80
C SER A 390 -22.84 -10.22 18.49
N GLY A 391 -23.07 -8.91 18.42
CA GLY A 391 -22.69 -8.07 17.28
C GLY A 391 -21.27 -7.51 17.33
N TRP A 392 -20.55 -7.68 18.44
CA TRP A 392 -19.20 -7.13 18.61
C TRP A 392 -18.16 -8.06 18.00
N VAL A 393 -17.00 -7.53 17.65
CA VAL A 393 -15.95 -8.27 16.94
C VAL A 393 -14.63 -8.16 17.66
N ILE A 394 -13.98 -9.30 17.89
CA ILE A 394 -12.56 -9.38 18.25
C ILE A 394 -11.86 -9.97 17.02
N PRO A 395 -11.22 -9.13 16.18
CA PRO A 395 -10.61 -9.59 14.94
C PRO A 395 -9.59 -10.69 15.20
N GLU A 396 -8.76 -10.47 16.22
CA GLU A 396 -7.64 -11.35 16.47
C GLU A 396 -8.06 -12.64 17.18
N ARG A 397 -7.70 -13.77 16.57
CA ARG A 397 -8.07 -15.12 16.97
C ARG A 397 -7.58 -15.48 18.37
N ASP A 398 -6.30 -15.28 18.67
CA ASP A 398 -5.74 -15.68 19.97
C ASP A 398 -6.40 -14.90 21.13
N LEU A 399 -6.64 -13.61 20.91
CA LEU A 399 -7.32 -12.75 21.88
C LEU A 399 -8.77 -13.20 22.06
N ARG A 400 -9.49 -13.45 20.95
CA ARG A 400 -10.88 -13.92 20.97
C ARG A 400 -11.02 -15.24 21.71
N GLU A 401 -10.19 -16.22 21.39
CA GLU A 401 -10.22 -17.54 22.03
C GLU A 401 -9.97 -17.43 23.54
N LYS A 402 -8.97 -16.66 23.97
CA LYS A 402 -8.70 -16.42 25.39
C LYS A 402 -9.87 -15.73 26.10
N THR A 403 -10.46 -14.71 25.48
CA THR A 403 -11.62 -13.99 26.06
C THR A 403 -12.84 -14.91 26.17
N CYS A 404 -13.17 -15.66 25.13
CA CYS A 404 -14.27 -16.64 25.15
C CYS A 404 -14.03 -17.74 26.20
N GLN A 405 -12.81 -18.27 26.30
CA GLN A 405 -12.46 -19.27 27.30
C GLN A 405 -12.60 -18.74 28.73
N LEU A 406 -12.16 -17.50 28.99
CA LEU A 406 -12.31 -16.87 30.31
C LEU A 406 -13.80 -16.74 30.70
N ILE A 407 -14.65 -16.35 29.75
CA ILE A 407 -16.10 -16.26 29.95
C ILE A 407 -16.70 -17.63 30.26
N VAL A 408 -16.37 -18.65 29.46
CA VAL A 408 -16.77 -20.05 29.65
C VAL A 408 -16.37 -20.56 31.03
N GLN A 409 -15.09 -20.39 31.41
CA GLN A 409 -14.55 -20.86 32.68
C GLN A 409 -15.17 -20.18 33.90
N THR A 410 -15.71 -18.97 33.75
CA THR A 410 -16.33 -18.25 34.87
C THR A 410 -17.82 -18.55 34.98
N VAL A 411 -18.54 -18.59 33.86
CA VAL A 411 -20.00 -18.72 33.85
C VAL A 411 -20.44 -20.19 33.94
N LEU A 412 -19.80 -21.09 33.17
CA LEU A 412 -20.28 -22.48 33.08
C LEU A 412 -20.16 -23.28 34.36
N PRO A 413 -19.07 -23.22 35.15
CA PRO A 413 -18.99 -24.04 36.36
C PRO A 413 -20.08 -23.69 37.37
N VAL A 414 -20.40 -22.41 37.52
CA VAL A 414 -21.46 -21.93 38.41
C VAL A 414 -22.83 -22.38 37.91
N TYR A 415 -23.11 -22.21 36.60
CA TYR A 415 -24.36 -22.66 35.99
C TYR A 415 -24.53 -24.19 36.09
N ARG A 416 -23.50 -24.95 35.71
CA ARG A 416 -23.49 -26.43 35.76
C ARG A 416 -23.76 -26.92 37.18
N SER A 417 -23.04 -26.38 38.17
CA SER A 417 -23.24 -26.78 39.56
C SER A 417 -24.64 -26.44 40.07
N TYR A 418 -25.16 -25.26 39.71
CA TYR A 418 -26.50 -24.84 40.09
C TYR A 418 -27.59 -25.73 39.48
N MET A 419 -27.47 -26.06 38.18
CA MET A 419 -28.40 -26.95 37.47
C MET A 419 -28.33 -28.39 37.97
N GLN A 420 -27.14 -28.92 38.30
CA GLN A 420 -27.02 -30.25 38.91
C GLN A 420 -27.71 -30.33 40.29
N THR A 421 -27.62 -29.27 41.08
CA THR A 421 -28.15 -29.26 42.45
C THR A 421 -29.65 -28.98 42.49
N TYR A 422 -30.15 -28.06 41.66
CA TYR A 422 -31.52 -27.54 41.75
C TYR A 422 -32.35 -27.76 40.47
N GLY A 423 -31.75 -28.18 39.35
CA GLY A 423 -32.44 -28.47 38.09
C GLY A 423 -33.63 -29.43 38.23
N PRO A 424 -33.50 -30.56 38.97
CA PRO A 424 -34.62 -31.49 39.15
C PRO A 424 -35.86 -30.88 39.82
N LEU A 425 -35.70 -29.79 40.59
CA LEU A 425 -36.83 -29.09 41.24
C LEU A 425 -37.67 -28.26 40.26
N VAL A 426 -37.11 -27.94 39.09
CA VAL A 426 -37.70 -27.03 38.10
C VAL A 426 -38.06 -27.75 36.80
N GLU A 427 -37.39 -28.87 36.50
CA GLU A 427 -37.67 -29.74 35.34
C GLU A 427 -38.99 -30.50 35.43
N GLN A 428 -39.53 -30.69 36.63
CA GLN A 428 -40.81 -31.38 36.86
C GLN A 428 -42.05 -30.48 36.61
N ASP A 429 -41.84 -29.22 36.25
CA ASP A 429 -42.91 -28.23 36.06
C ASP A 429 -43.28 -28.08 34.57
N ALA A 430 -44.58 -27.93 34.26
CA ALA A 430 -45.06 -27.70 32.90
C ALA A 430 -44.46 -26.42 32.25
N SER A 431 -43.95 -25.50 33.05
CA SER A 431 -43.25 -24.27 32.63
C SER A 431 -41.71 -24.37 32.65
N SER A 432 -41.16 -25.59 32.69
CA SER A 432 -39.71 -25.85 32.79
C SER A 432 -38.87 -25.10 31.75
N SER A 433 -39.34 -24.98 30.51
CA SER A 433 -38.64 -24.30 29.40
C SER A 433 -38.33 -22.82 29.66
N LYS A 434 -39.05 -22.17 30.58
CA LYS A 434 -38.81 -20.77 30.97
C LYS A 434 -37.62 -20.61 31.92
N TYR A 435 -37.26 -21.68 32.64
CA TYR A 435 -36.26 -21.66 33.70
C TYR A 435 -35.02 -22.48 33.33
N ALA A 436 -35.21 -23.70 32.82
CA ALA A 436 -34.18 -24.55 32.23
C ALA A 436 -34.06 -24.26 30.72
N LYS A 437 -33.83 -22.99 30.36
CA LYS A 437 -33.81 -22.51 28.96
C LYS A 437 -32.59 -23.01 28.18
N TYR A 438 -31.47 -23.21 28.87
CA TYR A 438 -30.17 -23.53 28.26
C TYR A 438 -29.66 -24.88 28.74
N THR A 439 -29.17 -25.71 27.83
CA THR A 439 -28.33 -26.85 28.22
C THR A 439 -26.91 -26.36 28.49
N VAL A 440 -26.16 -27.06 29.35
CA VAL A 440 -24.76 -26.70 29.64
C VAL A 440 -23.92 -26.66 28.36
N GLN A 441 -24.09 -27.65 27.48
CA GLN A 441 -23.42 -27.69 26.18
C GLN A 441 -23.88 -26.57 25.25
N GLY A 442 -25.18 -26.25 25.23
CA GLY A 442 -25.72 -25.15 24.42
C GLY A 442 -25.16 -23.80 24.84
N LEU A 443 -25.10 -23.53 26.15
CA LEU A 443 -24.52 -22.29 26.69
C LEU A 443 -23.03 -22.19 26.34
N GLU A 444 -22.29 -23.29 26.46
CA GLU A 444 -20.87 -23.36 26.08
C GLU A 444 -20.65 -23.00 24.62
N GLN A 445 -21.41 -23.61 23.70
CA GLN A 445 -21.31 -23.31 22.28
C GLN A 445 -21.67 -21.86 21.96
N MET A 446 -22.71 -21.31 22.59
CA MET A 446 -23.08 -19.90 22.42
C MET A 446 -21.94 -18.98 22.84
N LEU A 447 -21.33 -19.21 24.01
CA LEU A 447 -20.22 -18.41 24.52
C LEU A 447 -18.95 -18.51 23.67
N LEU A 448 -18.64 -19.71 23.16
CA LEU A 448 -17.50 -19.91 22.26
C LEU A 448 -17.71 -19.29 20.87
N SER A 449 -18.97 -19.07 20.47
CA SER A 449 -19.32 -18.43 19.19
C SER A 449 -19.36 -16.89 19.22
N LEU A 450 -19.09 -16.28 20.37
CA LEU A 450 -19.06 -14.82 20.52
C LEU A 450 -17.89 -14.18 19.76
N PHE A 451 -18.06 -12.91 19.43
CA PHE A 451 -17.03 -12.03 18.88
C PHE A 451 -16.44 -12.40 17.52
N LEU A 452 -17.11 -13.28 16.77
CA LEU A 452 -16.66 -13.71 15.46
C LEU A 452 -16.74 -12.56 14.43
N PRO A 453 -15.75 -12.43 13.53
CA PRO A 453 -15.84 -11.51 12.40
C PRO A 453 -17.05 -11.84 11.53
N ARG A 454 -17.82 -10.83 11.12
CA ARG A 454 -18.89 -11.05 10.14
C ARG A 454 -18.27 -11.41 8.79
N ARG A 455 -18.66 -12.55 8.21
CA ARG A 455 -18.39 -12.82 6.79
C ARG A 455 -19.09 -11.73 5.98
N GLU A 456 -18.33 -10.88 5.30
CA GLU A 456 -18.87 -10.00 4.27
C GLU A 456 -19.53 -10.92 3.22
N ARG A 457 -20.87 -10.99 3.24
CA ARG A 457 -21.60 -11.52 2.09
C ARG A 457 -21.35 -10.51 0.98
N TYR A 458 -20.47 -10.85 0.04
CA TYR A 458 -20.44 -10.18 -1.26
C TYR A 458 -21.86 -10.28 -1.83
N GLY A 459 -22.59 -9.17 -1.72
CA GLY A 459 -23.88 -9.02 -2.35
C GLY A 459 -23.66 -9.16 -3.85
N SER A 460 -24.19 -10.23 -4.42
CA SER A 460 -24.37 -10.37 -5.86
C SER A 460 -24.99 -9.06 -6.38
N PHE A 461 -24.22 -8.28 -7.13
CA PHE A 461 -24.71 -7.13 -7.87
C PHE A 461 -25.73 -7.62 -8.90
N LYS A 462 -27.00 -7.74 -8.50
CA LYS A 462 -28.12 -7.76 -9.44
C LYS A 462 -28.38 -6.30 -9.80
N GLY A 463 -27.82 -5.89 -10.94
CA GLY A 463 -28.06 -4.59 -11.54
C GLY A 463 -29.56 -4.35 -11.68
N ARG A 464 -30.03 -3.24 -11.10
CA ARG A 464 -31.36 -2.70 -11.32
C ARG A 464 -31.23 -1.69 -12.47
N PRO A 465 -31.82 -1.93 -13.65
CA PRO A 465 -31.75 -0.96 -14.72
C PRO A 465 -32.69 0.19 -14.40
N THR A 466 -32.13 1.37 -14.08
CA THR A 466 -32.87 2.63 -14.09
C THR A 466 -33.08 3.03 -15.54
N GLY A 467 -34.32 2.86 -16.02
CA GLY A 467 -34.74 3.34 -17.33
C GLY A 467 -34.66 4.86 -17.39
N SER A 468 -33.74 5.38 -18.20
CA SER A 468 -33.77 6.75 -18.68
C SER A 468 -34.71 6.82 -19.89
N LYS A 469 -35.74 7.65 -19.75
CA LYS A 469 -36.65 8.03 -20.83
C LYS A 469 -35.86 8.72 -21.94
N ILE A 470 -36.13 8.25 -23.15
CA ILE A 470 -35.80 8.86 -24.43
C ILE A 470 -36.59 10.16 -24.54
N ASP A 471 -35.92 11.25 -24.92
CA ASP A 471 -36.56 12.34 -25.64
C ASP A 471 -35.76 12.64 -26.91
N ASN A 472 -36.50 12.74 -28.01
CA ASN A 472 -36.03 12.86 -29.39
C ASN A 472 -35.87 14.33 -29.75
N GLY A 473 -34.89 14.65 -30.60
CA GLY A 473 -34.87 15.95 -31.27
C GLY A 473 -33.70 16.19 -32.23
N VAL A 474 -34.04 16.15 -33.52
CA VAL A 474 -33.41 16.88 -34.65
C VAL A 474 -32.26 16.18 -35.42
N ASP A 475 -32.67 15.32 -36.36
CA ASP A 475 -32.74 15.57 -37.83
C ASP A 475 -31.52 16.17 -38.58
N LEU A 476 -30.88 15.41 -39.49
CA LEU A 476 -30.88 15.61 -40.97
C LEU A 476 -29.78 14.84 -41.75
N ARG A 477 -30.24 13.99 -42.69
CA ARG A 477 -29.75 13.69 -44.06
C ARG A 477 -28.28 13.28 -44.35
N ARG A 478 -28.11 12.07 -44.93
CA ARG A 478 -27.84 11.84 -46.37
C ARG A 478 -27.77 10.33 -46.75
N THR A 479 -28.68 9.94 -47.68
CA THR A 479 -28.56 9.06 -48.87
C THR A 479 -27.18 8.42 -49.17
N ALA A 480 -26.98 7.22 -49.77
CA ALA A 480 -27.79 6.24 -50.53
C ALA A 480 -26.99 4.91 -50.59
N SER A 481 -27.62 3.73 -50.44
CA SER A 481 -28.08 2.77 -51.46
C SER A 481 -27.02 1.85 -52.13
N ALA A 482 -27.19 0.55 -51.89
CA ALA A 482 -26.95 -0.63 -52.75
C ALA A 482 -27.65 -1.80 -51.99
N VAL A 483 -28.50 -2.71 -52.49
CA VAL A 483 -28.85 -3.29 -53.79
C VAL A 483 -30.24 -3.96 -53.64
N ALA A 484 -30.97 -4.09 -54.76
CA ALA A 484 -32.21 -4.86 -55.04
C ALA A 484 -33.54 -4.11 -54.91
#